data_AF-A0A2J4QDM8-F1
#
_entry.id   AF-A0A2J4QDM8-F1
#
_cell.length_a   1.000
_cell.length_b   1.000
_cell.length_c   1.000
_cell.angle_alpha   90.00
_cell.angle_beta   90.00
_cell.angle_gamma   90.00
#
_symmetry.space_group_name_H-M   'P 1'
#
loop_
_entity.id
_entity.type
_entity.pdbx_description
1 polymer ?
#
loop_
_entity_poly.entity_id
_entity_poly.type
_entity_poly.pdbx_seq_one_letter_code
_entity_poly.pdbx_strand_id
1 'polypeptide(L)'
;MLGSLTAIVISGCLNQLGKRFPHLTGEGQLMPNRRNETHRETPAEGKMDVTTLASGALLAVLLYMLGMLGQKTIGLPAPVGMLFLAVLLKLVNGVSPRLQEGSQMVYKFFRTAVTYPILFAVGVAITPWQELVNAFTVTNLLVIISTVTALVATGFLVGKKIGMYPIDVAIVSCCQSGQGGTGDVAILTSGNRMNLMPFAQIATRIGGAINVSLGLLFLSHFLA
;
A
#
# COMPACT_ATOMS: atom_id res chain seq x y z
N MET A 1 14.07 0.69 -8.42
CA MET A 1 14.35 1.79 -7.47
C MET A 1 13.98 3.17 -8.00
N LEU A 2 14.53 3.60 -9.13
CA LEU A 2 14.15 4.86 -9.79
C LEU A 2 12.64 5.00 -10.02
N GLY A 3 11.97 3.93 -10.44
CA GLY A 3 10.49 3.93 -10.57
C GLY A 3 9.75 4.26 -9.26
N SER A 4 10.24 3.80 -8.12
CA SER A 4 9.67 4.15 -6.81
C SER A 4 9.88 5.62 -6.47
N LEU A 5 11.02 6.22 -6.84
CA LEU A 5 11.25 7.65 -6.64
C LEU A 5 10.33 8.48 -7.54
N THR A 6 10.22 8.12 -8.81
CA THR A 6 9.28 8.74 -9.76
C THR A 6 7.85 8.63 -9.25
N ALA A 7 7.46 7.48 -8.70
CA ALA A 7 6.15 7.25 -8.10
C ALA A 7 5.88 8.14 -6.88
N ILE A 8 6.86 8.31 -5.99
CA ILE A 8 6.77 9.21 -4.83
C ILE A 8 6.54 10.65 -5.28
N VAL A 9 7.29 11.11 -6.29
CA VAL A 9 7.15 12.47 -6.85
C VAL A 9 5.77 12.65 -7.48
N ILE A 10 5.34 11.71 -8.34
CA ILE A 10 4.02 11.77 -8.99
C ILE A 10 2.89 11.73 -7.95
N SER A 11 2.99 10.93 -6.90
CA SER A 11 2.00 10.89 -5.81
C SER A 11 1.87 12.23 -5.09
N GLY A 12 3.00 12.90 -4.83
CA GLY A 12 3.02 14.26 -4.28
C GLY A 12 2.35 15.28 -5.21
N CYS A 13 2.64 15.21 -6.51
CA CYS A 13 2.00 16.04 -7.52
C CYS A 13 0.48 15.78 -7.61
N LEU A 14 0.05 14.52 -7.58
CA LEU A 14 -1.36 14.12 -7.58
C LEU A 14 -2.09 14.62 -6.33
N ASN A 15 -1.43 14.63 -5.17
CA ASN A 15 -1.99 15.22 -3.96
C ASN A 15 -2.22 16.73 -4.11
N GLN A 16 -1.25 17.45 -4.67
CA GLN A 16 -1.42 18.88 -4.94
C GLN A 16 -2.52 19.14 -5.98
N LEU A 17 -2.63 18.28 -7.00
CA LEU A 17 -3.71 18.35 -7.99
C LEU A 17 -5.09 18.10 -7.36
N GLY A 18 -5.21 17.14 -6.44
CA GLY A 18 -6.45 16.86 -5.71
C GLY A 18 -6.89 18.01 -4.82
N LYS A 19 -5.94 18.69 -4.16
CA LYS A 19 -6.23 19.92 -3.39
C LYS A 19 -6.74 21.05 -4.29
N ARG A 20 -6.25 21.14 -5.53
CA ARG A 20 -6.70 22.14 -6.51
C ARG A 20 -8.04 21.78 -7.15
N PHE A 21 -8.32 20.48 -7.32
CA PHE A 21 -9.55 19.96 -7.90
C PHE A 21 -10.23 18.96 -6.96
N PRO A 22 -10.99 19.45 -5.95
CA PRO A 22 -11.59 18.61 -4.91
C PRO A 22 -12.58 17.56 -5.45
N HIS A 23 -13.16 17.79 -6.63
CA HIS A 23 -14.11 16.86 -7.25
C HIS A 23 -13.47 15.54 -7.74
N LEU A 24 -12.12 15.48 -7.82
CA LEU A 24 -11.38 14.31 -8.30
C LEU A 24 -10.77 13.48 -7.15
N THR A 25 -10.88 13.94 -5.91
CA THR A 25 -10.28 13.33 -4.71
C THR A 25 -11.35 13.00 -3.68
N GLY A 26 -11.20 11.85 -3.03
CA GLY A 26 -11.95 11.46 -1.83
C GLY A 26 -11.16 11.67 -0.54
N GLU A 27 -9.99 12.32 -0.60
CA GLU A 27 -9.08 12.56 0.54
C GLU A 27 -8.77 11.28 1.33
N GLY A 28 -8.48 10.18 0.61
CA GLY A 28 -8.24 8.87 1.21
C GLY A 28 -9.47 7.97 1.29
N GLN A 29 -10.59 8.36 0.68
CA GLN A 29 -11.72 7.48 0.38
C GLN A 29 -11.68 7.09 -1.10
N LEU A 30 -11.80 5.79 -1.39
CA LEU A 30 -11.80 5.29 -2.77
C LEU A 30 -13.19 5.31 -3.43
N MET A 31 -14.25 5.11 -2.65
CA MET A 31 -15.63 5.03 -3.13
C MET A 31 -16.46 6.21 -2.57
N PRO A 32 -17.15 7.00 -3.43
CA PRO A 32 -17.98 8.13 -3.00
C PRO A 32 -19.14 7.76 -2.06
N ASN A 33 -19.65 6.52 -2.16
CA ASN A 33 -20.91 6.14 -1.53
C ASN A 33 -20.79 5.59 -0.09
N ARG A 34 -19.58 5.60 0.51
CA ARG A 34 -19.37 5.07 1.87
C ARG A 34 -19.60 6.09 2.99
N ARG A 35 -20.10 7.30 2.66
CA ARG A 35 -20.37 8.36 3.63
C ARG A 35 -21.40 7.97 4.70
N ASN A 36 -22.21 6.93 4.46
CA ASN A 36 -23.28 6.49 5.38
C ASN A 36 -23.00 5.19 6.16
N GLU A 37 -21.91 4.46 5.89
CA GLU A 37 -21.64 3.16 6.56
C GLU A 37 -20.36 3.13 7.38
N THR A 38 -19.55 4.19 7.35
CA THR A 38 -18.49 4.31 8.34
C THR A 38 -19.18 4.79 9.59
N HIS A 39 -19.50 3.86 10.50
CA HIS A 39 -19.51 4.18 11.92
C HIS A 39 -18.32 5.13 12.12
N ARG A 40 -18.61 6.38 12.46
CA ARG A 40 -17.61 7.20 13.12
C ARG A 40 -17.28 6.36 14.34
N GLU A 41 -16.20 5.60 14.26
CA GLU A 41 -15.45 5.23 15.45
C GLU A 41 -15.09 6.60 16.03
N THR A 42 -15.99 7.10 16.88
CA THR A 42 -15.65 8.08 17.90
C THR A 42 -14.31 7.61 18.41
N PRO A 43 -13.25 8.43 18.34
CA PRO A 43 -12.02 8.06 19.00
C PRO A 43 -12.43 7.83 20.44
N ALA A 44 -12.48 6.58 20.86
CA ALA A 44 -12.64 6.29 22.26
C ALA A 44 -11.39 6.92 22.86
N GLU A 45 -11.56 8.07 23.51
CA GLU A 45 -10.65 8.62 24.50
C GLU A 45 -10.59 7.68 25.73
N GLY A 46 -10.66 6.37 25.49
CA GLY A 46 -10.37 5.34 26.44
C GLY A 46 -8.87 5.35 26.66
N LYS A 47 -8.49 5.52 27.92
CA LYS A 47 -7.12 5.42 28.42
C LYS A 47 -6.37 4.34 27.65
N MET A 48 -5.24 4.70 27.03
CA MET A 48 -4.38 3.74 26.34
C MET A 48 -4.01 2.60 27.29
N ASP A 49 -4.71 1.49 27.16
CA ASP A 49 -4.39 0.29 27.91
C ASP A 49 -3.28 -0.44 27.16
N VAL A 50 -2.10 -0.48 27.78
CA VAL A 50 -0.90 -1.13 27.24
C VAL A 50 -1.18 -2.62 26.97
N THR A 51 -2.04 -3.24 27.77
CA THR A 51 -2.45 -4.63 27.57
C THR A 51 -3.25 -4.82 26.28
N THR A 52 -4.16 -3.89 25.98
CA THR A 52 -4.91 -3.88 24.72
C THR A 52 -3.99 -3.67 23.51
N LEU A 53 -3.02 -2.76 23.60
CA LEU A 53 -1.99 -2.57 22.56
C LEU A 53 -1.16 -3.85 22.34
N ALA A 54 -0.67 -4.46 23.43
CA ALA A 54 0.12 -5.69 23.38
C ALA A 54 -0.65 -6.86 22.76
N SER A 55 -1.96 -6.98 23.06
CA SER A 55 -2.81 -8.01 22.48
C SER A 55 -2.95 -7.85 20.96
N GLY A 56 -3.13 -6.62 20.45
CA GLY A 56 -3.18 -6.33 19.03
C GLY A 56 -1.85 -6.63 18.32
N ALA A 57 -0.73 -6.31 18.97
CA ALA A 57 0.61 -6.61 18.44
C ALA A 57 0.85 -8.11 18.37
N LEU A 58 0.47 -8.85 19.42
CA LEU A 58 0.58 -10.30 19.47
C LEU A 58 -0.30 -10.98 18.40
N LEU A 59 -1.52 -10.49 18.17
CA LEU A 59 -2.35 -10.95 17.06
C LEU A 59 -1.65 -10.73 15.71
N ALA A 60 -1.11 -9.55 15.46
CA ALA A 60 -0.41 -9.26 14.21
C ALA A 60 0.78 -10.21 13.97
N VAL A 61 1.58 -10.48 15.00
CA VAL A 61 2.70 -11.43 14.95
C VAL A 61 2.20 -12.86 14.70
N LEU A 62 1.16 -13.30 15.39
CA LEU A 62 0.58 -14.64 15.20
C LEU A 62 0.06 -14.84 13.77
N LEU A 63 -0.68 -13.87 13.23
CA LEU A 63 -1.19 -13.92 11.86
C LEU A 63 -0.06 -13.96 10.84
N TYR A 64 1.03 -13.22 11.09
CA TYR A 64 2.21 -13.27 10.24
C TYR A 64 2.92 -14.62 10.32
N MET A 65 3.08 -15.20 11.51
CA MET A 65 3.65 -16.54 11.67
C MET A 65 2.82 -17.61 10.97
N LEU A 66 1.50 -17.55 11.06
CA LEU A 66 0.60 -18.44 10.31
C LEU A 66 0.73 -18.22 8.79
N GLY A 67 0.89 -16.96 8.36
CA GLY A 67 1.21 -16.61 6.97
C GLY A 67 2.53 -17.23 6.49
N MET A 68 3.58 -17.20 7.31
CA MET A 68 4.86 -17.86 7.00
C MET A 68 4.74 -19.38 6.91
N LEU A 69 3.91 -19.99 7.76
CA LEU A 69 3.65 -21.42 7.70
C LEU A 69 2.94 -21.79 6.38
N GLY A 70 1.94 -20.99 5.98
CA GLY A 70 1.27 -21.13 4.69
C GLY A 70 2.18 -20.88 3.49
N GLN A 71 3.18 -20.00 3.61
CA GLN A 71 4.18 -19.80 2.55
C GLN A 71 4.97 -21.09 2.26
N LYS A 72 5.31 -21.88 3.28
CA LYS A 72 6.03 -23.14 3.09
C LYS A 72 5.24 -24.21 2.34
N THR A 73 3.91 -24.17 2.39
CA THR A 73 3.04 -25.19 1.78
C THR A 73 2.44 -24.75 0.44
N ILE A 74 2.15 -23.45 0.28
CA ILE A 74 1.44 -22.90 -0.90
C ILE A 74 2.39 -22.04 -1.77
N GLY A 75 3.55 -21.64 -1.26
CA GLY A 75 4.51 -20.79 -1.98
C GLY A 75 4.13 -19.31 -2.07
N LEU A 76 2.97 -18.90 -1.55
CA LEU A 76 2.53 -17.51 -1.51
C LEU A 76 3.35 -16.70 -0.49
N PRO A 77 3.73 -15.44 -0.77
CA PRO A 77 4.47 -14.61 0.17
C PRO A 77 3.74 -14.47 1.52
N ALA A 78 4.45 -14.62 2.65
CA ALA A 78 3.85 -14.56 3.99
C ALA A 78 2.93 -13.35 4.26
N PRO A 79 3.24 -12.10 3.82
CA PRO A 79 2.33 -10.97 3.98
C PRO A 79 0.98 -11.14 3.27
N VAL A 80 0.96 -11.86 2.14
CA VAL A 80 -0.28 -12.17 1.40
C VAL A 80 -1.11 -13.17 2.18
N GLY A 81 -0.49 -14.25 2.66
CA GLY A 81 -1.14 -15.24 3.51
C GLY A 81 -1.73 -14.62 4.79
N MET A 82 -0.96 -13.73 5.43
CA MET A 82 -1.43 -12.94 6.57
C MET A 82 -2.69 -12.13 6.23
N LEU A 83 -2.71 -11.44 5.09
CA LEU A 83 -3.84 -10.61 4.68
C LEU A 83 -5.10 -11.45 4.44
N PHE A 84 -4.98 -12.58 3.75
CA PHE A 84 -6.09 -13.51 3.55
C PHE A 84 -6.64 -14.03 4.88
N LEU A 85 -5.76 -14.43 5.80
CA LEU A 85 -6.16 -14.93 7.11
C LEU A 85 -6.85 -13.84 7.94
N ALA A 86 -6.31 -12.62 7.94
CA ALA A 86 -6.90 -11.48 8.64
C ALA A 86 -8.30 -11.14 8.10
N VAL A 87 -8.49 -11.16 6.78
CA VAL A 87 -9.80 -10.95 6.15
C VAL A 87 -10.75 -12.08 6.49
N LEU A 88 -10.32 -13.34 6.42
CA LEU A 88 -11.14 -14.50 6.77
C LEU A 88 -11.62 -14.43 8.22
N LEU A 89 -10.71 -14.15 9.16
CA LEU A 89 -11.06 -13.95 10.57
C LEU A 89 -12.03 -12.80 10.79
N LYS A 90 -11.92 -11.73 10.00
CA LYS A 90 -12.86 -10.61 10.03
C LYS A 90 -14.24 -11.00 9.49
N LEU A 91 -14.31 -11.80 8.42
CA LEU A 91 -15.58 -12.25 7.84
C LEU A 91 -16.34 -13.20 8.77
N VAL A 92 -15.64 -14.05 9.52
CA VAL A 92 -16.27 -14.97 10.49
C VAL A 92 -16.48 -14.35 11.87
N ASN A 93 -16.21 -13.05 12.05
CA ASN A 93 -16.21 -12.36 13.35
C ASN A 93 -15.35 -13.06 14.42
N GLY A 94 -14.26 -13.72 14.02
CA GLY A 94 -13.38 -14.48 14.90
C GLY A 94 -12.47 -13.64 15.80
N VAL A 95 -12.47 -12.30 15.64
CA VAL A 95 -11.64 -11.36 16.41
C VAL A 95 -12.55 -10.52 17.31
N SER A 96 -12.32 -10.58 18.62
CA SER A 96 -13.11 -9.82 19.59
C SER A 96 -12.96 -8.29 19.40
N PRO A 97 -13.96 -7.47 19.76
CA PRO A 97 -13.90 -6.01 19.60
C PRO A 97 -12.66 -5.39 20.25
N ARG A 98 -12.29 -5.83 21.46
CA ARG A 98 -11.07 -5.38 22.16
C ARG A 98 -9.79 -5.62 21.36
N LEU A 99 -9.71 -6.76 20.67
CA LEU A 99 -8.53 -7.13 19.89
C LEU A 99 -8.47 -6.34 18.56
N GLN A 100 -9.63 -5.97 18.01
CA GLN A 100 -9.71 -5.06 16.85
C GLN A 100 -9.24 -3.65 17.24
N GLU A 101 -9.73 -3.11 18.37
CA GLU A 101 -9.28 -1.83 18.92
C GLU A 101 -7.77 -1.84 19.18
N GLY A 102 -7.24 -2.89 19.82
CA GLY A 102 -5.81 -3.07 20.04
C GLY A 102 -5.01 -3.04 18.73
N SER A 103 -5.50 -3.72 17.69
CA SER A 103 -4.86 -3.73 16.37
C SER A 103 -4.88 -2.35 15.70
N GLN A 104 -5.97 -1.59 15.84
CA GLN A 104 -6.03 -0.20 15.34
C GLN A 104 -5.07 0.72 16.10
N MET A 105 -4.92 0.53 17.41
CA MET A 105 -3.96 1.29 18.22
C MET A 105 -2.52 1.00 17.81
N VAL A 106 -2.17 -0.25 17.56
CA VAL A 106 -0.86 -0.64 17.00
C VAL A 106 -0.66 0.03 15.64
N TYR A 107 -1.65 -0.03 14.74
CA TYR A 107 -1.57 0.63 13.44
C TYR A 107 -1.34 2.14 13.56
N LYS A 108 -2.07 2.82 14.46
CA LYS A 108 -1.90 4.25 14.71
C LYS A 108 -0.51 4.58 15.26
N PHE A 109 0.01 3.76 16.18
CA PHE A 109 1.38 3.92 16.71
C PHE A 109 2.44 3.84 15.60
N PHE A 110 2.38 2.80 14.76
CA PHE A 110 3.34 2.64 13.65
C PHE A 110 3.21 3.75 12.60
N ARG A 111 1.99 4.15 12.28
CA ARG A 111 1.72 5.25 11.37
C ARG A 111 2.29 6.58 11.87
N THR A 112 2.10 6.90 13.14
CA THR A 112 2.43 8.23 13.68
C THR A 112 3.89 8.33 14.13
N ALA A 113 4.38 7.32 14.86
CA ALA A 113 5.71 7.39 15.49
C ALA A 113 6.80 6.70 14.65
N VAL A 114 6.48 5.60 13.98
CA VAL A 114 7.49 4.70 13.41
C VAL A 114 7.73 4.93 11.91
N THR A 115 6.74 5.47 11.20
CA THR A 115 6.79 5.65 9.73
C THR A 115 7.98 6.50 9.27
N TYR A 116 8.20 7.68 9.85
CA TYR A 116 9.33 8.54 9.45
C TYR A 116 10.70 7.93 9.80
N PRO A 117 10.92 7.36 10.99
CA PRO A 117 12.14 6.60 11.28
C PRO A 117 12.40 5.46 10.30
N ILE A 118 11.38 4.69 9.91
CA ILE A 118 11.52 3.62 8.91
C ILE A 118 11.92 4.19 7.55
N LEU A 119 11.26 5.24 7.07
CA LEU A 119 11.60 5.86 5.80
C LEU A 119 13.04 6.37 5.78
N PHE A 120 13.50 6.96 6.88
CA PHE A 120 14.89 7.37 7.06
C PHE A 120 15.84 6.16 7.01
N ALA A 121 15.57 5.10 7.78
CA ALA A 121 16.37 3.89 7.80
C ALA A 121 16.45 3.22 6.41
N VAL A 122 15.34 3.16 5.69
CA VAL A 122 15.30 2.63 4.31
C VAL A 122 16.16 3.48 3.36
N GLY A 123 16.07 4.81 3.49
CA GLY A 123 16.87 5.73 2.67
C GLY A 123 18.37 5.60 2.93
N VAL A 124 18.79 5.47 4.18
CA VAL A 124 20.22 5.42 4.55
C VAL A 124 20.82 4.02 4.40
N ALA A 125 20.12 2.97 4.86
CA ALA A 125 20.71 1.64 5.01
C ALA A 125 20.35 0.67 3.88
N ILE A 126 19.18 0.80 3.24
CA ILE A 126 18.67 -0.19 2.29
C ILE A 126 18.79 0.28 0.83
N THR A 127 18.86 1.58 0.59
CA THR A 127 18.88 2.14 -0.76
C THR A 127 20.29 2.05 -1.37
N PRO A 128 20.55 1.19 -2.40
CA PRO A 128 21.83 1.19 -3.11
C PRO A 128 21.97 2.45 -3.97
N TRP A 129 22.55 3.50 -3.36
CA TRP A 129 22.79 4.79 -4.00
C TRP A 129 23.67 4.68 -5.25
N GLN A 130 24.63 3.75 -5.27
CA GLN A 130 25.50 3.56 -6.42
C GLN A 130 24.73 3.03 -7.63
N GLU A 131 23.84 2.04 -7.44
CA GLU A 131 22.97 1.55 -8.52
C GLU A 131 22.02 2.63 -9.02
N LEU A 132 21.52 3.47 -8.10
CA LEU A 132 20.66 4.59 -8.46
C LEU A 132 21.38 5.57 -9.41
N VAL A 133 22.60 5.97 -9.06
CA VAL A 133 23.43 6.89 -9.87
C VAL A 133 23.82 6.24 -11.20
N ASN A 134 24.17 4.95 -11.20
CA ASN A 134 24.53 4.25 -12.43
C ASN A 134 23.33 4.10 -13.38
N ALA A 135 22.12 3.99 -12.83
CA ALA A 135 20.89 3.88 -13.62
C ALA A 135 20.41 5.25 -14.17
N PHE A 136 21.03 6.36 -13.77
CA PHE A 136 20.74 7.72 -14.28
C PHE A 136 21.29 7.91 -15.70
N THR A 137 20.64 7.26 -16.67
CA THR A 137 20.82 7.55 -18.10
C THR A 137 19.55 8.19 -18.64
N VAL A 138 19.68 9.09 -19.62
CA VAL A 138 18.54 9.81 -20.21
C VAL A 138 17.49 8.83 -20.74
N THR A 139 17.93 7.78 -21.43
CA THR A 139 17.06 6.73 -21.96
C THR A 139 16.30 5.99 -20.86
N ASN A 140 17.00 5.54 -19.80
CA ASN A 140 16.34 4.84 -18.69
C ASN A 140 15.33 5.74 -17.98
N LEU A 141 15.67 7.01 -17.78
CA LEU A 141 14.79 7.96 -17.12
C LEU A 141 13.49 8.17 -17.91
N LEU A 142 13.58 8.33 -19.24
CA LEU A 142 12.40 8.48 -20.10
C LEU A 142 11.52 7.23 -20.09
N VAL A 143 12.12 6.04 -20.15
CA VAL A 143 11.38 4.77 -20.08
C VAL A 143 10.67 4.62 -18.72
N ILE A 144 11.34 4.94 -17.62
CA ILE A 144 10.79 4.83 -16.27
C ILE A 144 9.67 5.85 -16.06
N ILE A 145 9.89 7.11 -16.43
CA ILE A 145 8.85 8.14 -16.28
C ILE A 145 7.64 7.78 -17.13
N SER A 146 7.83 7.40 -18.40
CA SER A 146 6.71 7.04 -19.28
C SER A 146 5.93 5.83 -18.75
N THR A 147 6.59 4.78 -18.28
CA THR A 147 5.90 3.60 -17.71
C THR A 147 5.15 3.92 -16.43
N VAL A 148 5.75 4.66 -15.48
CA VAL A 148 5.06 5.04 -14.24
C VAL A 148 3.89 5.99 -14.54
N THR A 149 4.06 6.96 -15.44
CA THR A 149 2.98 7.86 -15.85
C THR A 149 1.86 7.11 -16.57
N ALA A 150 2.17 6.15 -17.44
CA ALA A 150 1.15 5.32 -18.10
C ALA A 150 0.35 4.49 -17.09
N LEU A 151 1.03 3.92 -16.09
CA LEU A 151 0.40 3.17 -15.01
C LEU A 151 -0.56 4.06 -14.21
N VAL A 152 -0.09 5.25 -13.81
CA VAL A 152 -0.90 6.24 -13.07
C VAL A 152 -2.08 6.74 -13.89
N ALA A 153 -1.87 7.04 -15.17
CA ALA A 153 -2.92 7.50 -16.08
C ALA A 153 -3.99 6.42 -16.28
N THR A 154 -3.58 5.16 -16.44
CA THR A 154 -4.50 4.02 -16.55
C THR A 154 -5.32 3.88 -15.28
N GLY A 155 -4.69 3.93 -14.09
CA GLY A 155 -5.39 3.91 -12.81
C GLY A 155 -6.40 5.06 -12.66
N PHE A 156 -6.02 6.27 -13.08
CA PHE A 156 -6.90 7.44 -13.07
C PHE A 156 -8.13 7.26 -13.97
N LEU A 157 -7.92 6.84 -15.22
CA LEU A 157 -8.99 6.68 -16.21
C LEU A 157 -9.94 5.54 -15.87
N VAL A 158 -9.40 4.38 -15.48
CA VAL A 158 -10.19 3.21 -15.09
C VAL A 158 -10.94 3.50 -13.79
N GLY A 159 -10.29 4.13 -12.81
CA GLY A 159 -10.93 4.55 -11.56
C GLY A 159 -12.12 5.48 -11.82
N LYS A 160 -11.96 6.47 -12.70
CA LYS A 160 -13.05 7.36 -13.11
C LYS A 160 -14.22 6.60 -13.76
N LYS A 161 -13.92 5.62 -14.63
CA LYS A 161 -14.95 4.83 -15.34
C LYS A 161 -15.76 3.94 -14.39
N ILE A 162 -15.14 3.43 -13.32
CA ILE A 162 -15.78 2.58 -12.32
C ILE A 162 -16.52 3.42 -11.25
N GLY A 163 -16.43 4.76 -11.31
CA GLY A 163 -17.10 5.66 -10.37
C GLY A 163 -16.37 5.82 -9.04
N MET A 164 -15.07 5.50 -9.00
CA MET A 164 -14.19 5.74 -7.85
C MET A 164 -13.53 7.12 -7.94
N TYR A 165 -12.95 7.60 -6.83
CA TYR A 165 -12.18 8.85 -6.86
C TYR A 165 -10.88 8.66 -7.64
N PRO A 166 -10.72 9.30 -8.81
CA PRO A 166 -9.67 8.94 -9.75
C PRO A 166 -8.26 9.27 -9.24
N ILE A 167 -8.10 10.29 -8.38
CA ILE A 167 -6.78 10.62 -7.79
C ILE A 167 -6.37 9.58 -6.75
N ASP A 168 -7.28 9.15 -5.88
CA ASP A 168 -7.01 8.13 -4.86
C ASP A 168 -6.67 6.78 -5.51
N VAL A 169 -7.41 6.40 -6.56
CA VAL A 169 -7.11 5.20 -7.35
C VAL A 169 -5.77 5.32 -8.07
N ALA A 170 -5.46 6.48 -8.65
CA ALA A 170 -4.19 6.72 -9.32
C ALA A 170 -3.00 6.58 -8.35
N ILE A 171 -3.13 7.06 -7.11
CA ILE A 171 -2.09 6.93 -6.07
C ILE A 171 -1.94 5.46 -5.63
N VAL A 172 -3.04 4.72 -5.45
CA VAL A 172 -2.99 3.29 -5.14
C VAL A 172 -2.36 2.50 -6.29
N SER A 173 -2.68 2.85 -7.53
CA SER A 173 -2.04 2.24 -8.71
C SER A 173 -0.55 2.55 -8.72
N CYS A 174 -0.16 3.80 -8.46
CA CYS A 174 1.24 4.23 -8.34
C CYS A 174 2.05 3.38 -7.35
N CYS A 175 1.43 2.85 -6.29
CA CYS A 175 2.11 1.97 -5.31
C CYS A 175 2.70 0.71 -5.96
N GLN A 176 2.13 0.25 -7.07
CA GLN A 176 2.60 -0.93 -7.79
C GLN A 176 3.97 -0.75 -8.46
N SER A 177 4.42 0.48 -8.71
CA SER A 177 5.79 0.78 -9.14
C SER A 177 6.76 1.03 -7.96
N GLY A 178 6.25 1.03 -6.74
CA GLY A 178 7.00 1.11 -5.50
C GLY A 178 7.76 -0.17 -5.18
N GLN A 179 8.80 -0.07 -4.35
CA GLN A 179 9.60 -1.21 -3.90
C GLN A 179 8.88 -1.99 -2.78
N GLY A 180 7.76 -2.62 -3.11
CA GLY A 180 6.95 -3.37 -2.15
C GLY A 180 6.35 -2.47 -1.05
N GLY A 181 6.11 -3.04 0.13
CA GLY A 181 5.41 -2.35 1.23
C GLY A 181 6.12 -1.08 1.75
N THR A 182 7.45 -0.98 1.67
CA THR A 182 8.18 0.24 2.04
C THR A 182 7.98 1.34 1.01
N GLY A 183 7.93 0.98 -0.27
CA GLY A 183 7.53 1.87 -1.36
C GLY A 183 6.10 2.38 -1.19
N ASP A 184 5.16 1.50 -0.86
CA ASP A 184 3.76 1.87 -0.59
C ASP A 184 3.67 2.93 0.51
N VAL A 185 4.40 2.74 1.62
CA VAL A 185 4.46 3.71 2.73
C VAL A 185 5.00 5.05 2.24
N ALA A 186 6.10 5.08 1.49
CA ALA A 186 6.67 6.33 0.98
C ALA A 186 5.71 7.06 0.02
N ILE A 187 5.09 6.33 -0.91
CA ILE A 187 4.16 6.86 -1.92
C ILE A 187 2.90 7.40 -1.26
N LEU A 188 2.30 6.66 -0.33
CA LEU A 188 1.11 7.09 0.40
C LEU A 188 1.38 8.23 1.38
N THR A 189 2.59 8.29 1.95
CA THR A 189 3.02 9.43 2.78
C THR A 189 3.10 10.70 1.94
N SER A 190 3.76 10.63 0.77
CA SER A 190 3.83 11.75 -0.19
C SER A 190 2.45 12.19 -0.67
N GLY A 191 1.56 11.22 -0.90
CA GLY A 191 0.18 11.43 -1.30
C GLY A 191 -0.76 11.88 -0.17
N ASN A 192 -0.29 11.97 1.08
CA ASN A 192 -1.08 12.18 2.31
C ASN A 192 -2.31 11.25 2.45
N ARG A 193 -2.19 9.99 2.04
CA ARG A 193 -3.30 9.02 1.94
C ARG A 193 -2.99 7.68 2.62
N MET A 194 -2.37 7.73 3.81
CA MET A 194 -1.99 6.51 4.54
C MET A 194 -3.18 5.59 4.87
N ASN A 195 -4.40 6.12 4.91
CA ASN A 195 -5.62 5.33 5.08
C ASN A 195 -5.82 4.28 3.95
N LEU A 196 -5.20 4.49 2.79
CA LEU A 196 -5.25 3.58 1.64
C LEU A 196 -4.21 2.45 1.71
N MET A 197 -3.41 2.34 2.79
CA MET A 197 -2.39 1.30 2.93
C MET A 197 -2.92 -0.12 2.67
N PRO A 198 -4.10 -0.54 3.17
CA PRO A 198 -4.61 -1.87 2.88
C PRO A 198 -4.85 -2.11 1.38
N PHE A 199 -5.30 -1.09 0.65
CA PHE A 199 -5.51 -1.19 -0.80
C PHE A 199 -4.19 -1.18 -1.58
N ALA A 200 -3.21 -0.37 -1.15
CA ALA A 200 -1.87 -0.38 -1.72
C ALA A 200 -1.21 -1.75 -1.53
N GLN A 201 -1.32 -2.36 -0.35
CA GLN A 201 -0.79 -3.70 -0.10
C GLN A 201 -1.44 -4.76 -1.01
N ILE A 202 -2.75 -4.67 -1.26
CA ILE A 202 -3.44 -5.53 -2.22
C ILE A 202 -2.90 -5.30 -3.64
N ALA A 203 -2.83 -4.05 -4.08
CA ALA A 203 -2.34 -3.69 -5.42
C ALA A 203 -0.89 -4.17 -5.65
N THR A 204 -0.01 -3.91 -4.69
CA THR A 204 1.41 -4.25 -4.78
C THR A 204 1.64 -5.76 -4.71
N ARG A 205 0.91 -6.49 -3.86
CA ARG A 205 1.14 -7.93 -3.70
C ARG A 205 0.40 -8.79 -4.72
N ILE A 206 -0.91 -8.61 -4.85
CA ILE A 206 -1.72 -9.39 -5.80
C ILE A 206 -1.43 -8.92 -7.23
N GLY A 207 -1.43 -7.61 -7.45
CA GLY A 207 -1.07 -7.06 -8.76
C GLY A 207 0.37 -7.38 -9.16
N GLY A 208 1.31 -7.43 -8.21
CA GLY A 208 2.67 -7.90 -8.46
C GLY A 208 2.72 -9.36 -8.92
N ALA A 209 2.01 -10.26 -8.23
CA ALA A 209 1.93 -11.67 -8.61
C ALA A 209 1.33 -11.87 -10.01
N ILE A 210 0.26 -11.13 -10.33
CA ILE A 210 -0.35 -11.15 -11.67
C ILE A 210 0.64 -10.67 -12.72
N ASN A 211 1.32 -9.54 -12.48
CA ASN A 211 2.25 -8.95 -13.45
C ASN A 211 3.43 -9.89 -13.75
N VAL A 212 4.00 -10.53 -12.72
CA VAL A 212 5.06 -11.54 -12.90
C VAL A 212 4.55 -12.76 -13.66
N SER A 213 3.36 -13.26 -13.32
CA SER A 213 2.77 -14.44 -13.99
C SER A 213 2.52 -14.17 -15.48
N LEU A 214 1.96 -13.01 -15.81
CA LEU A 214 1.73 -12.58 -17.19
C LEU A 214 3.06 -12.32 -17.93
N GLY A 215 4.03 -11.71 -17.26
CA GLY A 215 5.36 -11.48 -17.83
C GLY A 215 6.06 -12.79 -18.19
N LEU A 216 6.02 -13.78 -17.31
CA LEU A 216 6.58 -15.11 -17.56
C LEU A 216 5.85 -15.83 -18.69
N LEU A 217 4.52 -15.73 -18.76
CA LEU A 217 3.72 -16.32 -19.84
C LEU A 217 4.02 -15.67 -21.20
N PHE A 218 4.17 -14.34 -21.22
CA PHE A 218 4.55 -13.61 -22.42
C PHE A 218 5.96 -14.01 -22.88
N LEU A 219 6.89 -14.10 -21.92
CA LEU A 219 8.27 -14.49 -22.20
C LEU A 219 8.35 -15.93 -22.68
N SER A 220 7.57 -16.86 -22.10
CA SER A 220 7.53 -18.26 -22.56
C SER A 220 6.91 -18.42 -23.95
N HIS A 221 6.10 -17.49 -24.42
CA HIS A 221 5.53 -17.55 -25.77
C HIS A 221 6.45 -16.95 -26.85
N PHE A 222 7.34 -16.02 -26.46
CA PHE A 222 8.24 -15.33 -27.40
C PHE A 222 9.69 -15.84 -27.39
N LEU A 223 10.12 -16.53 -26.33
CA LEU A 223 11.48 -17.06 -26.17
C LEU A 223 11.56 -18.59 -26.11
N ALA A 224 10.44 -19.31 -26.25
CA ALA A 224 10.40 -20.77 -26.47
C ALA A 224 9.95 -21.10 -27.89
#